data_AF-Q7CZA0-F1
#
_entry.id   AF-Q7CZA0-F1
#
_cell.length_a   1.000
_cell.length_b   1.000
_cell.length_c   1.000
_cell.angle_alpha   90.00
_cell.angle_beta   90.00
_cell.angle_gamma   90.00
#
_symmetry.space_group_name_H-M   'P 1'
#
loop_
_entity.id
_entity.type
_entity.pdbx_description
1 polymer ?
#
loop_
_entity_poly.entity_id
_entity_poly.type
_entity_poly.pdbx_seq_one_letter_code
_entity_poly.pdbx_strand_id
1 'polypeptide(L)'
;MWTRHHKKRRFGRLIVPAITIAFLSYFGYHSIHGDFGLQATERLERQRLTRTAELAKLTQARVALERQVELLSDGSLERDMIDEISRYQLNMSRTDEIVIMNTYF
;
A
#
# COMPACT_ATOMS: atom_id res chain seq x y z
N MET A 1 -20.09 78.06 19.45
CA MET A 1 -19.15 76.94 19.67
C MET A 1 -19.80 75.66 19.16
N TRP A 2 -19.27 75.05 18.10
CA TRP A 2 -19.82 73.82 17.52
C TRP A 2 -19.15 72.61 18.17
N THR A 3 -19.90 71.82 18.96
CA THR A 3 -19.40 70.56 19.50
C THR A 3 -19.75 69.42 18.53
N ARG A 4 -18.77 69.01 17.72
CA ARG A 4 -18.91 67.83 16.84
C ARG A 4 -18.88 66.56 17.68
N HIS A 5 -20.05 65.98 17.94
CA HIS A 5 -20.15 64.67 18.57
C HIS A 5 -19.85 63.57 17.54
N HIS A 6 -18.67 62.95 17.60
CA HIS A 6 -18.37 61.75 16.82
C HIS A 6 -19.13 60.56 17.40
N LYS A 7 -20.14 60.06 16.66
CA LYS A 7 -20.87 58.84 17.00
C LYS A 7 -19.91 57.65 16.95
N LYS A 8 -19.52 57.09 18.10
CA LYS A 8 -18.64 55.91 18.18
C LYS A 8 -19.34 54.72 17.51
N ARG A 9 -18.97 54.43 16.26
CA ARG A 9 -19.46 53.25 15.52
C ARG A 9 -18.83 51.98 16.11
N ARG A 10 -19.55 51.29 17.00
CA ARG A 10 -19.11 50.01 17.59
C ARG A 10 -19.13 48.83 16.61
N PHE A 11 -19.87 48.94 15.51
CA PHE A 11 -20.00 47.89 14.49
C PHE A 11 -18.68 47.54 13.77
N GLY A 12 -17.76 48.50 13.63
CA GLY A 12 -16.45 48.22 13.02
C GLY A 12 -15.62 47.17 13.78
N ARG A 13 -15.88 47.00 15.09
CA ARG A 13 -15.18 46.02 15.93
C ARG A 13 -15.59 44.57 15.67
N LEU A 14 -16.73 44.33 15.02
CA LEU A 14 -17.23 42.99 14.72
C LEU A 14 -16.77 42.47 13.36
N ILE A 15 -16.18 43.33 12.52
CA ILE A 15 -15.72 42.96 11.18
C ILE A 15 -14.59 41.93 11.26
N VAL A 16 -13.58 42.18 12.10
CA VAL A 16 -12.44 41.28 12.25
C VAL A 16 -12.88 39.91 12.80
N PRO A 17 -13.65 39.81 13.91
CA PRO A 17 -14.17 38.53 14.38
C PRO A 17 -15.00 37.77 13.34
N ALA A 18 -15.86 38.46 12.59
CA ALA A 18 -16.70 37.82 11.57
C ALA A 18 -15.86 37.22 10.43
N ILE A 19 -14.84 37.95 9.96
CA ILE A 19 -13.90 37.44 8.95
C ILE A 19 -13.12 36.24 9.51
N THR A 20 -12.62 36.34 10.75
CA THR A 20 -11.90 35.23 11.39
C THR A 20 -12.74 33.96 11.49
N ILE A 21 -14.02 34.06 11.88
CA ILE A 21 -14.92 32.90 11.94
C ILE A 21 -15.11 32.28 10.55
N ALA A 22 -15.28 33.10 9.51
CA ALA A 22 -15.41 32.61 8.14
C ALA A 22 -14.16 31.82 7.69
N PHE A 23 -12.96 32.37 7.94
CA PHE A 23 -11.71 31.70 7.62
C PHE A 23 -11.51 30.41 8.43
N LEU A 24 -11.75 30.44 9.75
CA LEU A 24 -11.64 29.25 10.60
C LEU A 24 -12.60 28.15 10.17
N SER A 25 -13.83 28.51 9.79
CA SER A 25 -14.81 27.54 9.29
C SER A 25 -14.36 26.92 7.97
N TYR A 26 -13.85 27.73 7.05
CA TYR A 26 -13.32 27.25 5.77
C TYR A 26 -12.13 26.31 5.96
N PHE A 27 -11.12 26.74 6.73
CA PHE A 27 -9.92 25.94 6.98
C PHE A 27 -10.23 24.70 7.83
N GLY A 28 -11.14 24.80 8.80
CA GLY A 28 -11.59 23.67 9.61
C GLY A 28 -12.35 22.62 8.80
N TYR A 29 -13.18 23.04 7.83
CA TYR A 29 -13.81 22.10 6.91
C TYR A 29 -12.77 21.42 6.00
N HIS A 30 -11.83 22.20 5.45
CA HIS A 30 -10.83 21.71 4.52
C HIS A 30 -9.74 20.85 5.20
N SER A 31 -9.50 21.00 6.50
CA SER A 31 -8.59 20.12 7.24
C SER A 31 -9.14 18.69 7.40
N ILE A 32 -10.46 18.52 7.31
CA ILE A 32 -11.12 17.22 7.40
C ILE A 32 -11.37 16.62 6.00
N HIS A 33 -11.92 17.43 5.09
CA HIS A 33 -12.38 16.96 3.76
C HIS A 33 -11.44 17.31 2.61
N GLY A 34 -10.40 18.12 2.84
CA GLY A 34 -9.46 18.50 1.80
C GLY A 34 -8.57 17.34 1.37
N ASP A 35 -7.92 17.50 0.22
CA ASP A 35 -7.05 16.48 -0.37
C ASP A 35 -5.80 16.17 0.49
N PHE A 36 -5.45 17.05 1.42
CA PHE A 36 -4.40 16.85 2.44
C PHE A 36 -4.97 16.70 3.86
N GLY A 37 -6.29 16.52 3.97
CA GLY A 37 -6.98 16.34 5.24
C GLY A 37 -6.86 14.92 5.79
N LEU A 38 -7.41 14.73 6.99
CA LEU A 38 -7.35 13.46 7.73
C LEU A 38 -7.87 12.26 6.92
N GLN A 39 -8.92 12.45 6.13
CA GLN A 39 -9.50 11.37 5.31
C GLN A 39 -8.56 10.92 4.18
N ALA A 40 -7.81 11.86 3.58
CA ALA A 40 -6.85 11.53 2.54
C ALA A 40 -5.68 10.74 3.11
N THR A 41 -5.19 11.11 4.30
CA THR A 41 -4.15 10.34 5.01
C THR A 41 -4.61 8.92 5.30
N GLU A 42 -5.85 8.72 5.78
CA GLU A 42 -6.38 7.39 6.06
C GLU A 42 -6.46 6.53 4.79
N ARG A 43 -6.95 7.12 3.68
CA ARG A 43 -7.02 6.43 2.38
C ARG A 43 -5.63 6.01 1.88
N LEU A 44 -4.65 6.90 1.99
CA LEU A 44 -3.27 6.61 1.58
C LEU A 44 -2.64 5.53 2.46
N GLU A 45 -2.85 5.56 3.77
CA GLU A 45 -2.38 4.50 4.68
C GLU A 45 -3.00 3.15 4.36
N ARG A 46 -4.31 3.08 4.09
CA ARG A 46 -4.95 1.83 3.65
C ARG A 46 -4.33 1.30 2.35
N GLN A 47 -4.12 2.17 1.36
CA GLN A 47 -3.46 1.77 0.10
C GLN A 47 -2.03 1.31 0.32
N ARG A 48 -1.28 1.98 1.21
CA ARG A 48 0.08 1.60 1.60
C ARG A 48 0.07 0.18 2.16
N LEU A 49 -0.80 -0.10 3.12
CA LEU A 49 -0.93 -1.43 3.75
C LEU A 49 -1.25 -2.51 2.71
N THR A 50 -2.24 -2.30 1.86
CA THR A 50 -2.60 -3.25 0.80
C THR A 50 -1.43 -3.55 -0.13
N ARG A 51 -0.77 -2.50 -0.65
CA ARG A 51 0.37 -2.67 -1.57
C ARG A 51 1.57 -3.33 -0.88
N THR A 52 1.83 -3.01 0.39
CA THR A 52 2.92 -3.66 1.13
C THR A 52 2.67 -5.15 1.33
N ALA A 53 1.41 -5.55 1.57
CA ALA A 53 1.04 -6.95 1.69
C ALA A 53 1.18 -7.70 0.34
N GLU A 54 0.77 -7.07 -0.77
CA GLU A 54 0.96 -7.62 -2.11
C GLU A 54 2.44 -7.77 -2.45
N LEU A 55 3.25 -6.75 -2.14
CA LEU A 55 4.69 -6.79 -2.36
C LEU A 55 5.34 -7.92 -1.56
N ALA A 56 4.95 -8.12 -0.30
CA ALA A 56 5.46 -9.22 0.52
C ALA A 56 5.16 -10.59 -0.10
N LYS A 57 3.93 -10.80 -0.59
CA LYS A 57 3.54 -12.04 -1.29
C LYS A 57 4.35 -12.27 -2.56
N LEU A 58 4.48 -11.24 -3.40
CA LEU A 58 5.23 -11.34 -4.65
C LEU A 58 6.72 -11.57 -4.40
N THR A 59 7.27 -10.96 -3.35
CA THR A 59 8.68 -11.15 -2.96
C THR A 59 8.91 -12.58 -2.52
N GLN A 60 8.01 -13.16 -1.72
CA GLN A 60 8.10 -14.57 -1.33
C GLN A 60 8.05 -15.50 -2.55
N ALA A 61 7.12 -15.28 -3.48
CA ALA A 61 7.02 -16.06 -4.71
C ALA A 61 8.30 -15.96 -5.56
N ARG A 62 8.85 -14.74 -5.71
CA ARG A 62 10.10 -14.49 -6.43
C ARG A 62 11.27 -15.22 -5.78
N VAL A 63 11.41 -15.18 -4.46
CA VAL A 63 12.49 -15.88 -3.74
C VAL A 63 12.37 -17.41 -3.88
N ALA A 64 11.15 -17.95 -3.85
CA ALA A 64 10.93 -19.38 -4.06
C ALA A 64 11.33 -19.82 -5.48
N LEU A 65 10.94 -19.04 -6.49
CA LEU A 65 11.33 -19.29 -7.89
C LEU A 65 12.83 -19.17 -8.09
N GLU A 66 13.47 -18.18 -7.48
CA GLU A 66 14.93 -18.03 -7.59
C GLU A 66 15.69 -19.19 -6.97
N ARG A 67 15.24 -19.71 -5.83
CA ARG A 67 15.82 -20.92 -5.25
C ARG A 67 15.70 -22.11 -6.21
N GLN A 68 14.56 -22.25 -6.88
CA GLN A 68 14.38 -23.32 -7.87
C GLN A 68 15.29 -23.14 -9.08
N VAL A 69 15.42 -21.91 -9.60
CA VAL A 69 16.34 -21.60 -10.71
C VAL A 69 17.80 -21.82 -10.31
N GLU A 70 18.18 -21.42 -9.10
CA GLU A 70 19.53 -21.64 -8.57
C GLU A 70 19.87 -23.11 -8.52
N LEU A 71 18.97 -23.96 -8.01
CA LEU A 71 19.19 -25.41 -8.01
C LEU A 71 19.31 -25.99 -9.43
N LEU A 72 18.66 -25.38 -10.43
CA LEU A 72 18.67 -25.82 -11.83
C LEU A 72 19.81 -25.22 -12.68
N SER A 73 20.62 -24.33 -12.10
CA SER A 73 21.68 -23.62 -12.83
C SER A 73 23.00 -24.42 -12.88
N ASP A 74 23.83 -24.13 -13.89
CA ASP A 74 25.09 -24.84 -14.13
C ASP A 74 26.06 -24.65 -12.95
N GLY A 75 26.45 -25.77 -12.32
CA GLY A 75 27.34 -25.81 -11.15
C GLY A 75 26.66 -26.27 -9.85
N SER A 76 25.33 -26.22 -9.77
CA SER A 76 24.49 -26.69 -8.64
C SER A 76 23.47 -27.74 -9.04
N LEU A 77 23.47 -28.18 -10.31
CA LEU A 77 22.52 -29.15 -10.88
C LEU A 77 22.54 -30.48 -10.11
N GLU A 78 21.59 -30.63 -9.20
CA GLU A 78 21.49 -31.80 -8.33
C GLU A 78 20.81 -32.96 -9.06
N ARG A 79 21.43 -34.15 -9.01
CA ARG A 79 20.95 -35.35 -9.72
C ARG A 79 19.51 -35.72 -9.36
N ASP A 80 19.12 -35.55 -8.11
CA ASP A 80 17.78 -35.86 -7.62
C ASP A 80 16.72 -34.94 -8.26
N MET A 81 17.08 -33.70 -8.56
CA MET A 81 16.13 -32.75 -9.15
C MET A 81 15.91 -33.00 -10.65
N ILE A 82 16.92 -33.51 -11.36
CA ILE A 82 16.75 -34.03 -12.72
C ILE A 82 15.80 -35.24 -12.70
N ASP A 83 15.99 -36.15 -11.74
CA ASP A 83 15.16 -37.35 -11.58
C ASP A 83 13.70 -36.94 -11.30
N GLU A 84 13.46 -35.99 -10.39
CA GLU A 84 12.14 -35.42 -10.10
C GLU A 84 11.48 -34.79 -11.34
N ILE A 85 12.18 -33.91 -12.07
CA ILE A 85 11.63 -33.26 -13.28
C ILE A 85 11.32 -34.29 -14.36
N SER A 86 12.17 -35.30 -14.54
CA SER A 86 11.94 -36.36 -15.52
C SER A 86 10.69 -37.18 -15.18
N ARG A 87 10.46 -37.47 -13.90
CA ARG A 87 9.23 -38.12 -13.42
C ARG A 87 8.00 -37.24 -13.61
N TYR A 88 8.09 -35.96 -13.26
CA TYR A 88 6.97 -35.02 -13.31
C TYR A 88 6.56 -34.64 -14.74
N GLN A 89 7.52 -34.27 -15.60
CA GLN A 89 7.24 -33.76 -16.95
C GLN A 89 7.16 -34.85 -18.02
N LEU A 90 7.98 -35.90 -17.91
CA LEU A 90 8.08 -36.95 -18.93
C LEU A 90 7.36 -38.23 -18.53
N ASN A 91 6.72 -38.25 -17.36
CA ASN A 91 6.04 -39.41 -16.79
C ASN A 91 6.95 -40.66 -16.76
N MET A 92 8.25 -40.42 -16.59
CA MET A 92 9.25 -41.48 -16.48
C MET A 92 9.10 -42.15 -15.12
N SER A 93 9.11 -43.47 -15.10
CA SER A 93 9.12 -44.27 -13.88
C SER A 93 9.88 -45.55 -14.16
N ARG A 94 10.66 -46.03 -13.20
CA ARG A 94 11.24 -47.38 -13.26
C ARG A 94 10.15 -48.44 -13.10
N THR A 95 10.42 -49.64 -13.60
CA THR A 95 9.46 -50.76 -13.60
C THR A 95 9.11 -51.25 -12.19
N ASP A 96 9.95 -50.95 -11.20
CA ASP A 96 9.86 -51.36 -9.81
C ASP A 96 9.51 -50.22 -8.83
N GLU A 97 9.18 -49.02 -9.32
CA GLU A 97 8.88 -47.86 -8.47
C GLU A 97 7.42 -47.37 -8.60
N ILE A 98 6.92 -46.74 -7.53
CA ILE A 98 5.61 -46.08 -7.50
C ILE A 98 5.85 -44.60 -7.20
N VAL A 99 5.48 -43.73 -8.15
CA VAL A 99 5.60 -42.28 -8.00
C VAL A 99 4.29 -41.70 -7.46
N ILE A 100 4.35 -41.02 -6.32
CA ILE A 100 3.21 -40.30 -5.73
C ILE A 100 3.41 -38.81 -5.98
N MET A 101 2.62 -38.24 -6.90
CA MET A 101 2.65 -36.80 -7.15
C MET A 101 1.77 -36.09 -6.12
N ASN A 102 2.38 -35.24 -5.29
CA ASN A 102 1.62 -34.35 -4.41
C ASN A 102 1.52 -32.95 -5.06
N THR A 103 0.31 -32.40 -5.13
CA THR A 103 0.08 -31.07 -5.68
C THR A 103 0.48 -30.02 -4.65
N TYR A 104 1.64 -29.40 -4.82
CA TYR A 104 2.13 -28.30 -3.98
C TYR A 104 1.99 -26.91 -4.64
N PHE A 105 1.37 -26.83 -5.81
CA PHE A 105 1.17 -25.59 -6.58
C PHE A 105 -0.11 -24.85 -6.19
#